data_AF-A0A3C0CVF0-F1
#
_entry.id   AF-A0A3C0CVF0-F1
#
_cell.length_a   1.000
_cell.length_b   1.000
_cell.length_c   1.000
_cell.angle_alpha   90.00
_cell.angle_beta   90.00
_cell.angle_gamma   90.00
#
_symmetry.space_group_name_H-M   'P 1'
#
loop_
_entity.id
_entity.type
_entity.pdbx_description
1 polymer ?
#
loop_
_entity_poly.entity_id
_entity_poly.type
_entity_poly.pdbx_seq_one_letter_code
_entity_poly.pdbx_strand_id
1 'polypeptide(L)'
;MAGELKFVALDLGAESGRSVLGTIKDDKLSLKETHRFVNGGICVGKDIFWDSLGLFSEMKQGLRKTIHQFGGDIAGIGLDTWGVDFA
;
A
#
# COMPACT_ATOMS: atom_id res chain seq x y z
N MET A 1 29.11 6.05 -3.98
CA MET A 1 28.20 4.96 -3.56
C MET A 1 26.82 5.55 -3.50
N ALA A 2 25.86 5.01 -4.26
CA ALA A 2 24.48 5.49 -4.18
C ALA A 2 23.98 5.25 -2.75
N GLY A 3 23.42 6.28 -2.12
CA GLY A 3 22.84 6.16 -0.79
C GLY A 3 21.69 5.14 -0.78
N GLU A 4 21.28 4.72 0.41
CA GLU A 4 20.11 3.89 0.60
C GLU A 4 18.85 4.63 0.12
N LEU A 5 18.07 4.02 -0.79
CA LEU A 5 16.80 4.57 -1.26
C LEU A 5 15.65 3.69 -0.77
N LYS A 6 14.62 4.34 -0.22
CA LYS A 6 13.40 3.67 0.28
C LYS A 6 12.19 4.08 -0.55
N PHE A 7 11.38 3.12 -0.93
CA PHE A 7 10.13 3.33 -1.66
C PHE A 7 9.01 2.59 -0.95
N VAL A 8 7.79 3.12 -1.00
CA VAL A 8 6.61 2.40 -0.51
C VAL A 8 5.74 2.00 -1.68
N ALA A 9 5.42 0.72 -1.81
CA ALA A 9 4.41 0.24 -2.73
C ALA A 9 3.12 -0.02 -1.95
N LEU A 10 2.02 0.56 -2.43
CA LEU A 10 0.66 0.26 -1.99
C LEU A 10 0.00 -0.59 -3.07
N ASP A 11 -0.26 -1.84 -2.75
CA ASP A 11 -0.93 -2.81 -3.63
C ASP A 11 -2.34 -3.03 -3.08
N LEU A 12 -3.32 -2.61 -3.85
CA LEU A 12 -4.73 -2.77 -3.52
C LEU A 12 -5.32 -3.83 -4.44
N GLY A 13 -5.53 -5.04 -3.92
CA GLY A 13 -6.26 -6.11 -4.58
C GLY A 13 -7.71 -6.18 -4.12
N ALA A 14 -8.56 -6.88 -4.87
CA ALA A 14 -10.01 -6.96 -4.58
C ALA A 14 -10.34 -7.53 -3.18
N GLU A 15 -9.52 -8.46 -2.66
CA GLU A 15 -9.74 -9.11 -1.36
C GLU A 15 -8.80 -8.64 -0.24
N SER A 16 -7.69 -7.99 -0.60
CA SER A 16 -6.71 -7.51 0.38
C SER A 16 -5.92 -6.35 -0.16
N GLY A 17 -5.46 -5.48 0.72
CA GLY A 17 -4.46 -4.47 0.41
C GLY A 17 -3.22 -4.63 1.28
N ARG A 18 -2.09 -4.12 0.78
CA ARG A 18 -0.81 -4.16 1.50
C ARG A 18 0.06 -2.94 1.23
N SER A 19 0.87 -2.59 2.24
CA SER A 19 1.98 -1.65 2.13
C SER A 19 3.30 -2.41 2.22
N VAL A 20 4.14 -2.28 1.21
CA VAL A 20 5.46 -2.92 1.13
C VAL A 20 6.53 -1.84 1.04
N LEU A 21 7.50 -1.89 1.97
CA LEU A 21 8.72 -1.10 1.87
C LEU A 21 9.71 -1.81 0.94
N GLY A 22 10.16 -1.12 -0.09
CA GLY A 22 11.29 -1.52 -0.93
C GLY A 22 12.52 -0.67 -0.61
N THR A 23 13.63 -1.31 -0.26
CA THR A 23 14.90 -0.64 -0.02
C THR A 23 15.92 -1.07 -1.06
N ILE A 24 16.52 -0.10 -1.75
CA ILE A 24 17.62 -0.30 -2.70
C ILE A 24 18.91 0.18 -2.03
N LYS A 25 19.86 -0.73 -1.87
CA LYS A 25 21.18 -0.45 -1.29
C LYS A 25 22.20 -1.43 -1.87
N ASP A 26 23.37 -0.91 -2.26
CA ASP A 26 24.45 -1.72 -2.84
C ASP A 26 23.97 -2.62 -3.99
N ASP A 27 23.18 -2.04 -4.91
CA ASP A 27 22.54 -2.70 -6.07
C ASP A 27 21.62 -3.89 -5.71
N LYS A 28 21.16 -3.98 -4.46
CA LYS A 28 20.22 -5.00 -3.99
C LYS A 28 18.90 -4.39 -3.57
N LEU A 29 17.82 -5.02 -4.03
CA LEU A 29 16.46 -4.78 -3.57
C LEU A 29 16.14 -5.70 -2.39
N SER A 30 15.64 -5.11 -1.31
CA SER A 30 14.99 -5.85 -0.22
C SER A 30 13.55 -5.36 -0.07
N LEU A 31 12.64 -6.29 0.24
CA LEU A 31 11.22 -6.02 0.38
C LEU A 31 10.75 -6.40 1.79
N LYS A 32 9.93 -5.56 2.39
CA LYS A 32 9.31 -5.83 3.68
C LYS A 32 7.85 -5.42 3.65
N GLU A 33 6.95 -6.39 3.82
CA GLU A 33 5.54 -6.08 4.10
C GLU A 33 5.45 -5.40 5.47
N THR A 34 4.81 -4.23 5.50
CA THR A 34 4.70 -3.38 6.70
C THR A 34 3.27 -3.26 7.20
N HIS A 35 2.30 -3.51 6.32
CA HIS A 35 0.88 -3.52 6.65
C HIS A 35 0.13 -4.37 5.65
N ARG A 36 -0.86 -5.12 6.15
CA ARG A 36 -1.81 -5.89 5.36
C ARG A 36 -3.18 -5.74 6.00
N PHE A 37 -4.18 -5.57 5.16
CA PHE A 37 -5.56 -5.40 5.57
C PHE A 37 -6.49 -6.14 4.60
N VAL A 38 -7.67 -6.51 5.10
CA VAL A 38 -8.73 -7.07 4.28
C VAL A 38 -9.30 -5.95 3.42
N ASN A 39 -9.49 -6.22 2.14
CA ASN A 39 -10.25 -5.37 1.23
C ASN A 39 -11.48 -6.15 0.75
N GLY A 40 -12.52 -5.43 0.34
CA GLY A 40 -13.74 -6.05 -0.14
C GLY A 40 -14.83 -5.02 -0.38
N GLY A 41 -15.85 -5.46 -1.10
CA GLY A 41 -17.05 -4.67 -1.29
C GLY A 41 -17.85 -4.57 0.02
N ILE A 42 -18.43 -3.39 0.24
CA ILE A 42 -19.43 -3.13 1.26
C ILE A 42 -20.82 -3.07 0.62
N CYS A 43 -21.83 -3.59 1.32
CA CYS A 43 -23.21 -3.49 0.85
C CYS A 43 -23.77 -2.10 1.14
N VAL A 44 -24.30 -1.43 0.11
CA VAL A 44 -25.09 -0.21 0.26
C VAL A 44 -26.46 -0.48 -0.37
N GLY A 45 -27.45 -0.74 0.48
CA GLY A 45 -28.73 -1.26 0.03
C GLY A 45 -28.58 -2.67 -0.53
N LYS A 46 -28.94 -2.87 -1.81
CA LYS A 46 -28.86 -4.15 -2.52
C LYS A 46 -27.60 -4.32 -3.36
N ASP A 47 -26.82 -3.26 -3.48
CA ASP A 47 -25.67 -3.18 -4.37
C ASP A 47 -24.37 -3.21 -3.55
N ILE A 48 -23.27 -3.60 -4.20
CA ILE A 48 -21.95 -3.70 -3.59
C ILE A 48 -21.06 -2.59 -4.12
N PHE A 49 -20.37 -1.89 -3.22
CA PHE A 49 -19.47 -0.78 -3.52
C PHE A 49 -18.12 -0.97 -2.85
N TRP A 50 -17.07 -0.37 -3.39
CA TRP A 50 -15.80 -0.27 -2.67
C TRP A 50 -15.89 0.78 -1.56
N ASP A 51 -15.38 0.44 -0.38
CA ASP A 51 -15.21 1.40 0.70
C ASP A 51 -13.97 2.28 0.43
N SER A 52 -14.11 3.29 -0.43
CA SER A 52 -13.00 4.18 -0.79
C SER A 52 -12.41 4.93 0.40
N LEU A 53 -13.24 5.27 1.41
CA LEU A 53 -12.76 5.95 2.61
C LEU A 53 -12.01 5.00 3.54
N GLY A 54 -12.50 3.77 3.68
CA GLY A 54 -11.80 2.69 4.38
C GLY A 54 -10.45 2.38 3.74
N LEU A 55 -10.42 2.19 2.42
CA LEU A 55 -9.19 2.00 1.64
C LEU A 55 -8.18 3.14 1.87
N PHE A 56 -8.62 4.39 1.78
CA PHE A 56 -7.75 5.53 2.03
C PHE A 56 -7.25 5.60 3.49
N SER A 57 -8.08 5.19 4.45
CA SER A 57 -7.69 5.08 5.85
C SER A 57 -6.59 4.03 6.04
N GLU A 58 -6.75 2.85 5.43
CA GLU A 58 -5.78 1.76 5.48
C GLU A 58 -4.46 2.12 4.78
N MET A 59 -4.50 2.81 3.64
CA MET A 59 -3.30 3.37 2.99
C MET A 59 -2.53 4.30 3.93
N LYS A 60 -3.22 5.24 4.58
CA LYS A 60 -2.59 6.13 5.58
C LYS A 60 -2.04 5.36 6.78
N GLN A 61 -2.73 4.31 7.23
CA GLN A 61 -2.25 3.46 8.31
C GLN A 61 -0.99 2.71 7.90
N GLY A 62 -0.95 2.15 6.69
CA GLY A 62 0.23 1.51 6.11
C GLY A 62 1.43 2.44 6.08
N LEU A 63 1.27 3.64 5.53
CA LEU A 63 2.33 4.65 5.49
C LEU A 63 2.83 5.04 6.89
N ARG A 64 1.92 5.26 7.85
CA ARG A 64 2.31 5.56 9.24
C ARG A 64 3.12 4.43 9.87
N LYS A 65 2.70 3.17 9.68
CA LYS A 65 3.43 1.99 10.19
C LYS A 65 4.81 1.89 9.56
N THR A 66 4.91 2.07 8.24
CA THR A 66 6.19 2.08 7.52
C THR A 66 7.13 3.16 8.07
N ILE A 67 6.66 4.41 8.17
CA ILE A 67 7.48 5.53 8.64
C ILE A 67 7.90 5.34 10.09
N HIS A 68 6.98 4.92 10.95
CA HIS A 68 7.27 4.68 12.37
C HIS A 68 8.33 3.59 12.57
N GLN A 69 8.34 2.56 11.72
CA GLN A 69 9.27 1.44 11.86
C GLN A 69 10.60 1.63 11.11
N PHE A 70 10.61 2.34 9.98
CA PHE A 70 11.76 2.38 9.06
C PHE A 70 12.28 3.78 8.72
N GLY A 71 11.66 4.84 9.25
CA GLY A 71 12.03 6.23 8.98
C GLY A 71 11.21 6.88 7.87
N GLY A 72 11.27 8.22 7.81
CA GLY A 72 10.50 9.06 6.87
C GLY A 72 11.22 9.44 5.58
N ASP A 73 12.43 8.94 5.37
CA ASP A 73 13.29 9.15 4.19
C ASP A 73 12.81 8.33 2.98
N ILE A 74 11.54 8.47 2.62
CA ILE A 74 10.92 7.80 1.48
C ILE A 74 11.18 8.61 0.20
N ALA A 75 11.89 8.01 -0.75
CA ALA A 75 12.24 8.59 -2.04
C ALA A 75 11.06 8.60 -3.03
N GLY A 76 10.05 7.74 -2.82
CA GLY A 76 8.85 7.71 -3.65
C GLY A 76 7.81 6.69 -3.18
N ILE A 77 6.58 6.84 -3.69
CA ILE A 77 5.46 5.94 -3.42
C ILE A 77 4.90 5.47 -4.76
N GLY A 78 4.69 4.17 -4.89
CA GLY A 78 3.94 3.54 -5.99
C GLY A 78 2.57 3.06 -5.50
N LEU A 79 1.57 3.19 -6.35
CA LEU A 79 0.22 2.67 -6.11
C LEU A 79 -0.16 1.76 -7.27
N ASP A 80 -0.53 0.53 -6.97
CA ASP A 80 -1.15 -0.40 -7.91
C ASP A 80 -2.51 -0.84 -7.36
N THR A 81 -3.48 -0.99 -8.26
CA THR A 81 -4.85 -1.34 -7.90
C THR A 81 -5.39 -2.40 -8.84
N TRP A 82 -6.41 -3.14 -8.39
CA TRP A 82 -7.29 -3.88 -9.27
C TRP A 82 -8.02 -2.93 -10.26
N GLY A 83 -8.75 -3.50 -11.23
CA GLY A 83 -9.57 -2.72 -12.16
C GLY A 83 -10.69 -3.54 -12.78
N VAL A 84 -11.44 -2.91 -13.70
CA VAL A 84 -12.53 -3.50 -14.51
C VAL A 84 -13.85 -3.74 -13.74
N ASP A 85 -14.13 -2.94 -12.70
CA ASP A 85 -15.31 -3.13 -11.87
C ASP A 85 -16.53 -2.28 -12.25
N PHE A 86 -16.30 -1.18 -12.97
CA PHE A 86 -17.35 -0.27 -13.44
C PHE A 86 -17.19 -0.05 -14.93
N ALA A 87 -18.33 -0.06 -15.65
CA ALA A 87 -18.43 0.17 -17.09
C ALA A 87 -18.86 1.61 -17.40
#